data_AF-A0AAD5UQE8-F1
#
_entry.id   AF-A0AAD5UQE8-F1
#
_cell.length_a   1.000
_cell.length_b   1.000
_cell.length_c   1.000
_cell.angle_alpha   90.00
_cell.angle_beta   90.00
_cell.angle_gamma   90.00
#
_symmetry.space_group_name_H-M   'P 1'
#
loop_
_entity.id
_entity.type
_entity.pdbx_description
1 polymer ?
#
loop_
_entity_poly.entity_id
_entity_poly.type
_entity_poly.pdbx_seq_one_letter_code
_entity_poly.pdbx_strand_id
1 'polypeptide(L)'
;MHKLLENRIADKHAPVNVFKRHTSVQDVEATMAQMDKQNKTSFTKWVKSENNLNYICTFKAELIKDFIEKDFESSIHALEWMTDGWSLESVSELILKLFYTKRISSAIFCRIVWGLAHSWELEKINDLLPVILVGESLSIIAAFVGNWVNISTMGSDNIAELVVGLACAFRWDIDQLEEFLLSLCAFICSDSVLQRSLCLIVHEELEYAYKAAIADPSKKILYTFEMLVQILIEESTK
;
A
#
# COMPACT_ATOMS: atom_id res chain seq x y z
N MET A 1 19.61 -16.68 -57.76
CA MET A 1 18.62 -16.86 -56.67
C MET A 1 19.21 -16.81 -55.25
N HIS A 2 20.51 -16.57 -55.06
CA HIS A 2 21.13 -16.56 -53.71
C HIS A 2 21.41 -15.16 -53.12
N LYS A 3 21.22 -14.06 -53.89
CA LYS A 3 21.48 -12.68 -53.45
C LYS A 3 20.25 -11.91 -52.92
N LEU A 4 19.08 -12.55 -52.86
CA LEU A 4 17.85 -11.94 -52.33
C LEU A 4 17.57 -12.31 -50.86
N LEU A 5 18.40 -13.15 -50.25
CA LEU A 5 18.26 -13.58 -48.85
C LEU A 5 19.22 -12.86 -47.88
N GLU A 6 20.27 -12.22 -48.36
CA GLU A 6 21.22 -11.50 -47.49
C GLU A 6 20.74 -10.09 -47.10
N ASN A 7 19.84 -9.48 -47.89
CA ASN A 7 19.29 -8.15 -47.59
C ASN A 7 18.10 -8.13 -46.61
N ARG A 8 17.74 -9.27 -46.01
CA ARG A 8 16.70 -9.33 -44.94
C ARG A 8 17.27 -9.48 -43.52
N ILE A 9 18.59 -9.62 -43.38
CA ILE A 9 19.25 -9.77 -42.07
C ILE A 9 19.84 -8.43 -41.59
N ALA A 10 19.93 -7.41 -42.46
CA ALA A 10 20.59 -6.14 -42.17
C ALA A 10 19.64 -5.00 -41.69
N ASP A 11 18.34 -5.25 -41.52
CA ASP A 11 17.41 -4.22 -41.06
C ASP A 11 16.48 -4.74 -39.96
N LYS A 12 16.39 -3.95 -38.88
CA LYS A 12 15.66 -4.20 -37.62
C LYS A 12 16.47 -4.84 -36.49
N HIS A 13 17.69 -4.38 -36.26
CA HIS A 13 17.99 -3.95 -34.89
C HIS A 13 17.48 -2.52 -34.78
N ALA A 14 16.18 -2.38 -34.55
CA ALA A 14 15.69 -1.16 -33.94
C ALA A 14 16.57 -0.95 -32.69
N PRO A 15 17.13 0.26 -32.47
CA PRO A 15 17.91 0.51 -31.28
C PRO A 15 17.11 -0.02 -30.10
N VAL A 16 17.75 -0.85 -29.27
CA VAL A 16 17.21 -1.27 -27.98
C VAL A 16 16.72 0.02 -27.36
N ASN A 17 15.41 0.19 -27.36
CA ASN A 17 14.78 1.41 -26.89
C ASN A 17 15.21 1.45 -25.43
N VAL A 18 16.14 2.34 -25.11
CA VAL A 18 16.53 2.62 -23.73
C VAL A 18 15.20 2.88 -23.07
N PHE A 19 14.73 1.95 -22.22
CA PHE A 19 13.41 1.99 -21.63
C PHE A 19 13.30 3.38 -21.01
N LYS A 20 12.52 4.26 -21.67
CA LYS A 20 12.39 5.64 -21.20
C LYS A 20 11.64 5.50 -19.89
N ARG A 21 12.33 5.79 -18.79
CA ARG A 21 11.75 5.74 -17.46
C ARG A 21 10.48 6.60 -17.45
N HIS A 22 9.37 6.02 -17.02
CA HIS A 22 8.10 6.73 -16.93
C HIS A 22 8.08 7.50 -15.62
N THR A 23 8.08 8.82 -15.73
CA THR A 23 8.11 9.73 -14.57
C THR A 23 6.71 10.11 -14.07
N SER A 24 5.65 9.72 -14.79
CA SER A 24 4.27 10.02 -14.44
C SER A 24 3.29 9.03 -15.08
N VAL A 25 2.06 8.99 -14.56
CA VAL A 25 0.92 8.27 -15.16
C VAL A 25 0.63 8.76 -16.60
N GLN A 26 0.81 10.05 -16.86
CA GLN A 26 0.61 10.64 -18.19
C GLN A 26 1.66 10.17 -19.20
N ASP A 27 2.91 9.95 -18.76
CA ASP A 27 3.95 9.36 -19.61
C ASP A 27 3.59 7.92 -20.01
N VAL A 28 2.97 7.16 -19.08
CA VAL A 28 2.48 5.81 -19.35
C VAL A 28 1.36 5.87 -20.39
N GLU A 29 0.31 6.68 -20.16
CA GLU A 29 -0.81 6.86 -21.09
C GLU A 29 -0.33 7.23 -22.50
N ALA A 30 0.55 8.23 -22.62
CA ALA A 30 1.07 8.67 -23.91
C ALA A 30 1.85 7.56 -24.64
N THR A 31 2.67 6.80 -23.90
CA THR A 31 3.44 5.68 -24.45
C THR A 31 2.52 4.56 -24.92
N MET A 32 1.50 4.22 -24.12
CA MET A 32 0.55 3.16 -24.43
C MET A 32 -0.34 3.53 -25.63
N ALA A 33 -0.82 4.77 -25.70
CA ALA A 33 -1.56 5.28 -26.85
C ALA A 33 -0.71 5.26 -28.14
N GLN A 34 0.57 5.61 -28.03
CA GLN A 34 1.51 5.51 -29.15
C GLN A 34 1.70 4.06 -29.60
N MET A 35 1.88 3.11 -28.67
CA MET A 35 2.03 1.69 -28.98
C MET A 35 0.78 1.13 -29.66
N ASP A 36 -0.40 1.47 -29.19
CA ASP A 36 -1.66 1.04 -29.81
C ASP A 36 -1.81 1.59 -31.24
N LYS A 37 -1.47 2.87 -31.44
CA LYS A 37 -1.49 3.49 -32.77
C LYS A 37 -0.50 2.82 -33.73
N GLN A 38 0.71 2.53 -33.27
CA GLN A 38 1.75 1.91 -34.10
C GLN A 38 1.41 0.47 -34.49
N ASN A 39 0.83 -0.30 -33.57
CA ASN A 39 0.54 -1.72 -33.78
C ASN A 39 -0.91 -1.99 -34.23
N LYS A 40 -1.74 -0.95 -34.34
CA LYS A 40 -3.18 -1.04 -34.64
C LYS A 40 -3.91 -1.97 -33.67
N THR A 41 -3.57 -1.86 -32.38
CA THR A 41 -4.15 -2.64 -31.29
C THR A 41 -5.08 -1.78 -30.43
N SER A 42 -5.79 -2.42 -29.51
CA SER A 42 -6.57 -1.77 -28.46
C SER A 42 -6.14 -2.26 -27.07
N PHE A 43 -4.83 -2.47 -26.92
CA PHE A 43 -4.24 -3.04 -25.73
C PHE A 43 -4.48 -2.16 -24.50
N THR A 44 -4.50 -0.82 -24.65
CA THR A 44 -4.85 0.12 -23.59
C THR A 44 -6.22 -0.17 -22.99
N LYS A 45 -7.24 -0.35 -23.84
CA LYS A 45 -8.60 -0.69 -23.40
C LYS A 45 -8.65 -2.06 -22.72
N TRP A 46 -7.89 -3.01 -23.23
CA TRP A 46 -7.82 -4.35 -22.66
C TRP A 46 -7.16 -4.34 -21.28
N VAL A 47 -5.99 -3.70 -21.13
CA VAL A 47 -5.23 -3.71 -19.87
C VAL A 47 -5.93 -2.91 -18.76
N LYS A 48 -6.64 -1.82 -19.10
CA LYS A 48 -7.44 -1.05 -18.13
C LYS A 48 -8.80 -1.68 -17.79
N SER A 49 -9.14 -2.85 -18.32
CA SER A 49 -10.42 -3.51 -17.98
C SER A 49 -10.23 -4.45 -16.79
N GLU A 50 -10.96 -4.17 -15.69
CA GLU A 50 -10.95 -5.04 -14.49
C GLU A 50 -11.38 -6.49 -14.78
N ASN A 51 -12.19 -6.72 -15.83
CA ASN A 51 -12.54 -8.08 -16.29
C ASN A 51 -11.32 -8.93 -16.69
N ASN A 52 -10.18 -8.31 -16.99
CA ASN A 52 -8.94 -8.99 -17.35
C ASN A 52 -8.01 -9.22 -16.16
N LEU A 53 -8.40 -8.80 -14.94
CA LEU A 53 -7.61 -8.95 -13.71
C LEU A 53 -7.04 -10.36 -13.54
N ASN A 54 -7.90 -11.38 -13.60
CA ASN A 54 -7.51 -12.77 -13.45
C ASN A 54 -6.44 -13.20 -14.47
N TYR A 55 -6.57 -12.73 -15.71
CA TYR A 55 -5.59 -13.03 -16.75
C TYR A 55 -4.24 -12.36 -16.45
N ILE A 56 -4.26 -11.09 -16.03
CA ILE A 56 -3.05 -10.32 -15.67
C ILE A 56 -2.34 -11.02 -14.50
N CYS A 57 -3.05 -11.32 -13.42
CA CYS A 57 -2.49 -12.00 -12.25
C CYS A 57 -1.98 -13.41 -12.55
N THR A 58 -2.53 -14.11 -13.53
CA THR A 58 -2.09 -15.47 -13.87
C THR A 58 -0.89 -15.48 -14.80
N PHE A 59 -0.93 -14.69 -15.87
CA PHE A 59 0.04 -14.80 -16.96
C PHE A 59 1.10 -13.70 -16.98
N LYS A 60 0.91 -12.63 -16.20
CA LYS A 60 1.81 -11.47 -16.16
C LYS A 60 2.35 -11.16 -14.77
N ALA A 61 1.99 -11.93 -13.74
CA ALA A 61 2.43 -11.68 -12.38
C ALA A 61 3.96 -11.62 -12.23
N GLU A 62 4.68 -12.62 -12.75
CA GLU A 62 6.15 -12.63 -12.65
C GLU A 62 6.78 -11.45 -13.37
N LEU A 63 6.25 -11.07 -14.53
CA LEU A 63 6.71 -9.89 -15.26
C LEU A 63 6.53 -8.61 -14.43
N ILE A 64 5.37 -8.44 -13.79
CA ILE A 64 5.08 -7.27 -12.95
C ILE A 64 6.00 -7.25 -11.73
N LYS A 65 6.18 -8.39 -11.05
CA LYS A 65 7.08 -8.51 -9.89
C LYS A 65 8.52 -8.18 -10.26
N ASP A 66 9.02 -8.72 -11.37
CA ASP A 66 10.37 -8.45 -11.88
C ASP A 66 10.59 -6.96 -12.17
N PHE A 67 9.57 -6.29 -12.73
CA PHE A 67 9.67 -4.86 -13.02
C PHE A 67 9.64 -4.00 -11.77
N ILE A 68 8.83 -4.34 -10.76
CA ILE A 68 8.82 -3.61 -9.48
C ILE A 68 10.18 -3.67 -8.79
N GLU A 69 10.88 -4.80 -8.89
CA GLU A 69 12.23 -4.94 -8.33
C GLU A 69 13.28 -4.13 -9.09
N LYS A 70 13.11 -3.93 -10.39
CA LYS A 70 14.05 -3.20 -11.26
C LYS A 70 13.81 -1.70 -11.27
N ASP A 71 12.56 -1.28 -11.37
CA ASP A 71 12.14 0.13 -11.41
C ASP A 71 10.79 0.30 -10.71
N PHE A 72 10.88 0.49 -9.40
CA PHE A 72 9.72 0.63 -8.52
C PHE A 72 8.79 1.76 -8.98
N GLU A 73 9.32 2.97 -9.18
CA GLU A 73 8.51 4.17 -9.46
C GLU A 73 7.75 4.05 -10.77
N SER A 74 8.42 3.66 -11.86
CA SER A 74 7.74 3.47 -13.15
C SER A 74 6.71 2.33 -13.10
N SER A 75 6.97 1.29 -12.31
CA SER A 75 6.03 0.19 -12.14
C SER A 75 4.78 0.63 -11.35
N ILE A 76 4.95 1.45 -10.31
CA ILE A 76 3.81 2.03 -9.58
C ILE A 76 2.98 2.92 -10.51
N HIS A 77 3.59 3.84 -11.26
CA HIS A 77 2.84 4.67 -12.22
C HIS A 77 2.08 3.82 -13.26
N ALA A 78 2.67 2.71 -13.71
CA ALA A 78 1.99 1.80 -14.64
C ALA A 78 0.81 1.08 -13.97
N LEU A 79 0.94 0.68 -12.71
CA LEU A 79 -0.14 0.06 -11.95
C LEU A 79 -1.26 1.07 -11.65
N GLU A 80 -0.94 2.29 -11.20
CA GLU A 80 -1.92 3.37 -11.00
C GLU A 80 -2.68 3.68 -12.29
N TRP A 81 -1.95 3.81 -13.41
CA TRP A 81 -2.55 4.02 -14.72
C TRP A 81 -3.50 2.88 -15.12
N MET A 82 -3.11 1.63 -14.84
CA MET A 82 -3.87 0.44 -15.17
C MET A 82 -5.15 0.32 -14.33
N THR A 83 -5.07 0.64 -13.04
CA THR A 83 -6.17 0.52 -12.08
C THR A 83 -7.05 1.76 -11.99
N ASP A 84 -6.74 2.81 -12.75
CA ASP A 84 -7.56 4.01 -12.85
C ASP A 84 -9.00 3.67 -13.26
N GLY A 85 -9.96 4.04 -12.40
CA GLY A 85 -11.38 3.76 -12.54
C GLY A 85 -11.83 2.36 -12.13
N TRP A 86 -10.94 1.51 -11.59
CA TRP A 86 -11.33 0.19 -11.09
C TRP A 86 -12.08 0.28 -9.75
N SER A 87 -12.92 -0.73 -9.52
CA SER A 87 -13.53 -0.98 -8.22
C SER A 87 -12.47 -1.24 -7.13
N LEU A 88 -12.76 -0.87 -5.88
CA LEU A 88 -11.85 -1.09 -4.76
C LEU A 88 -11.56 -2.59 -4.56
N GLU A 89 -12.56 -3.42 -4.77
CA GLU A 89 -12.49 -4.88 -4.75
C GLU A 89 -11.48 -5.40 -5.79
N SER A 90 -11.53 -4.88 -7.02
CA SER A 90 -10.59 -5.29 -8.07
C SER A 90 -9.16 -4.84 -7.79
N VAL A 91 -8.97 -3.64 -7.22
CA VAL A 91 -7.63 -3.15 -6.84
C VAL A 91 -7.05 -3.95 -5.68
N SER A 92 -7.85 -4.21 -4.64
CA SER A 92 -7.42 -5.04 -3.50
C SER A 92 -7.08 -6.47 -3.93
N GLU A 93 -7.90 -7.08 -4.79
CA GLU A 93 -7.63 -8.41 -5.36
C GLU A 93 -6.34 -8.43 -6.20
N LEU A 94 -6.09 -7.39 -7.01
CA LEU A 94 -4.84 -7.25 -7.76
C LEU A 94 -3.62 -7.22 -6.82
N ILE A 95 -3.66 -6.36 -5.80
CA ILE A 95 -2.56 -6.20 -4.83
C ILE A 95 -2.27 -7.54 -4.14
N LEU A 96 -3.31 -8.21 -3.62
CA LEU A 96 -3.16 -9.46 -2.92
C LEU A 96 -2.64 -10.57 -3.84
N LYS A 97 -3.23 -10.75 -5.03
CA LYS A 97 -2.78 -11.79 -5.97
C LYS A 97 -1.35 -11.60 -6.45
N LEU A 98 -0.94 -10.36 -6.68
CA LEU A 98 0.40 -10.08 -7.18
C LEU A 98 1.47 -10.05 -6.08
N PHE A 99 1.14 -9.57 -4.88
CA PHE A 99 2.16 -9.17 -3.91
C PHE A 99 2.04 -9.81 -2.53
N TYR A 100 1.01 -10.63 -2.25
CA TYR A 100 0.90 -11.30 -0.95
C TYR A 100 2.15 -12.13 -0.58
N THR A 101 2.87 -12.66 -1.58
CA THR A 101 4.14 -13.37 -1.38
C THR A 101 5.26 -12.51 -0.78
N LYS A 102 5.17 -11.19 -0.84
CA LYS A 102 6.15 -10.26 -0.25
C LYS A 102 5.99 -10.10 1.27
N ARG A 103 4.98 -10.74 1.88
CA ARG A 103 4.56 -10.59 3.29
C ARG A 103 3.99 -9.20 3.58
N ILE A 104 2.81 -9.16 4.20
CA ILE A 104 2.10 -7.92 4.52
C ILE A 104 2.93 -7.01 5.44
N SER A 105 3.63 -7.57 6.43
CA SER A 105 4.48 -6.81 7.36
C SER A 105 5.74 -6.20 6.72
N SER A 106 5.99 -6.40 5.43
CA SER A 106 7.21 -5.92 4.78
C SER A 106 7.08 -4.47 4.30
N ALA A 107 8.19 -3.72 4.41
CA ALA A 107 8.27 -2.36 3.88
C ALA A 107 7.95 -2.29 2.38
N ILE A 108 8.36 -3.29 1.59
CA ILE A 108 8.10 -3.32 0.15
C ILE A 108 6.61 -3.51 -0.16
N PHE A 109 5.91 -4.39 0.56
CA PHE A 109 4.47 -4.57 0.38
C PHE A 109 3.73 -3.28 0.75
N CYS A 110 4.02 -2.72 1.92
CA CYS A 110 3.46 -1.44 2.35
C CYS A 110 3.72 -0.32 1.33
N ARG A 111 4.93 -0.25 0.75
CA ARG A 111 5.29 0.73 -0.27
C ARG A 111 4.48 0.56 -1.56
N ILE A 112 4.14 -0.65 -1.95
CA ILE A 112 3.27 -0.91 -3.11
C ILE A 112 1.85 -0.42 -2.84
N VAL A 113 1.30 -0.75 -1.66
CA VAL A 113 -0.06 -0.31 -1.28
C VAL A 113 -0.11 1.22 -1.21
N TRP A 114 0.85 1.85 -0.51
CA TRP A 114 0.98 3.31 -0.47
C TRP A 114 1.15 3.89 -1.87
N GLY A 115 2.02 3.31 -2.70
CA GLY A 115 2.25 3.76 -4.07
C GLY A 115 0.98 3.80 -4.92
N LEU A 116 0.04 2.89 -4.71
CA LEU A 116 -1.24 2.88 -5.43
C LEU A 116 -2.31 3.78 -4.82
N ALA A 117 -2.21 4.06 -3.53
CA ALA A 117 -3.22 4.73 -2.74
C ALA A 117 -2.85 6.17 -2.36
N HIS A 118 -1.61 6.62 -2.60
CA HIS A 118 -1.13 7.93 -2.12
C HIS A 118 -1.90 9.12 -2.68
N SER A 119 -2.56 8.94 -3.82
CA SER A 119 -3.37 9.95 -4.50
C SER A 119 -4.85 9.85 -4.16
N TRP A 120 -5.25 8.85 -3.37
CA TRP A 120 -6.62 8.61 -2.99
C TRP A 120 -7.03 9.46 -1.79
N GLU A 121 -8.33 9.71 -1.67
CA GLU A 121 -8.91 10.31 -0.48
C GLU A 121 -8.80 9.34 0.71
N LEU A 122 -8.64 9.89 1.92
CA LEU A 122 -8.45 9.11 3.15
C LEU A 122 -9.57 8.08 3.36
N GLU A 123 -10.83 8.43 3.05
CA GLU A 123 -11.98 7.51 3.12
C GLU A 123 -11.75 6.25 2.29
N LYS A 124 -11.26 6.38 1.06
CA LYS A 124 -10.98 5.24 0.18
C LYS A 124 -9.80 4.39 0.68
N ILE A 125 -8.82 5.01 1.33
CA ILE A 125 -7.71 4.29 1.99
C ILE A 125 -8.24 3.50 3.19
N ASN A 126 -9.13 4.11 3.98
CA ASN A 126 -9.80 3.49 5.12
C ASN A 126 -10.67 2.30 4.71
N ASP A 127 -11.23 2.31 3.50
CA ASP A 127 -11.93 1.14 2.96
C ASP A 127 -10.96 0.07 2.41
N LEU A 128 -9.83 0.48 1.82
CA LEU A 128 -8.83 -0.44 1.25
C LEU A 128 -8.15 -1.29 2.31
N LEU A 129 -7.62 -0.65 3.35
CA LEU A 129 -6.71 -1.30 4.29
C LEU A 129 -7.34 -2.45 5.08
N PRO A 130 -8.60 -2.38 5.57
CA PRO A 130 -9.27 -3.52 6.18
C PRO A 130 -9.32 -4.74 5.26
N VAL A 131 -9.52 -4.54 3.96
CA VAL A 131 -9.55 -5.64 2.97
C VAL A 131 -8.15 -6.25 2.79
N ILE A 132 -7.11 -5.41 2.71
CA ILE A 132 -5.73 -5.87 2.56
C ILE A 132 -5.24 -6.61 3.81
N LEU A 133 -5.64 -6.15 5.00
CA LEU A 133 -5.13 -6.61 6.29
C LEU A 133 -6.01 -7.68 6.95
N VAL A 134 -7.08 -8.12 6.28
CA VAL A 134 -8.01 -9.10 6.83
C VAL A 134 -7.31 -10.42 7.16
N GLY A 135 -7.52 -10.91 8.38
CA GLY A 135 -6.95 -12.18 8.84
C GLY A 135 -5.50 -12.12 9.33
N GLU A 136 -4.85 -10.95 9.29
CA GLU A 136 -3.52 -10.75 9.84
C GLU A 136 -3.54 -10.51 11.35
N SER A 137 -2.43 -10.82 12.04
CA SER A 137 -2.29 -10.55 13.48
C SER A 137 -2.09 -9.07 13.77
N LEU A 138 -2.42 -8.61 14.98
CA LEU A 138 -2.22 -7.23 15.42
C LEU A 138 -0.77 -6.77 15.28
N SER A 139 0.19 -7.66 15.54
CA SER A 139 1.61 -7.40 15.33
C SER A 139 2.00 -7.18 13.86
N ILE A 140 1.38 -7.90 12.92
CA ILE A 140 1.59 -7.72 11.48
C ILE A 140 0.95 -6.40 11.02
N ILE A 141 -0.26 -6.11 11.50
CA ILE A 141 -0.96 -4.86 11.19
C ILE A 141 -0.18 -3.67 11.74
N ALA A 142 0.34 -3.75 12.96
CA ALA A 142 1.20 -2.73 13.56
C ALA A 142 2.49 -2.53 12.77
N ALA A 143 3.14 -3.60 12.31
CA ALA A 143 4.32 -3.49 11.44
C ALA A 143 3.97 -2.86 10.08
N PHE A 144 2.80 -3.17 9.49
CA PHE A 144 2.34 -2.52 8.27
C PHE A 144 2.13 -1.01 8.50
N VAL A 145 1.41 -0.63 9.55
CA VAL A 145 1.17 0.78 9.92
C VAL A 145 2.49 1.50 10.21
N GLY A 146 3.41 0.88 10.93
CA GLY A 146 4.73 1.47 11.19
C GLY A 146 5.54 1.69 9.90
N ASN A 147 5.50 0.75 8.95
CA ASN A 147 6.07 0.98 7.62
C ASN A 147 5.34 2.11 6.88
N TRP A 148 4.02 2.21 7.01
CA TRP A 148 3.20 3.26 6.40
C TRP A 148 3.60 4.64 6.92
N VAL A 149 3.75 4.79 8.24
CA VAL A 149 4.25 6.01 8.89
C VAL A 149 5.58 6.43 8.29
N ASN A 150 6.53 5.49 8.14
CA ASN A 150 7.87 5.78 7.64
C ASN A 150 7.93 6.23 6.16
N ILE A 151 6.94 5.87 5.34
CA ILE A 151 6.93 6.18 3.90
C ILE A 151 5.91 7.25 3.51
N SER A 152 4.87 7.43 4.31
CA SER A 152 3.78 8.34 4.00
C SER A 152 4.20 9.78 4.25
N THR A 153 3.67 10.70 3.46
CA THR A 153 3.77 12.15 3.73
C THR A 153 2.55 12.65 4.48
N MET A 154 1.77 11.75 5.09
CA MET A 154 0.56 12.08 5.82
C MET A 154 0.92 12.67 7.19
N GLY A 155 0.14 13.64 7.66
CA GLY A 155 0.25 14.12 9.04
C GLY A 155 -0.16 13.05 10.05
N SER A 156 0.32 13.18 11.29
CA SER A 156 0.00 12.25 12.39
C SER A 156 -1.51 12.10 12.61
N ASP A 157 -2.28 13.18 12.48
CA ASP A 157 -3.75 13.17 12.60
C ASP A 157 -4.40 12.18 11.61
N ASN A 158 -4.02 12.23 10.32
CA ASN A 158 -4.61 11.36 9.31
C ASN A 158 -4.23 9.89 9.51
N ILE A 159 -3.03 9.63 10.03
CA ILE A 159 -2.61 8.26 10.33
C ILE A 159 -3.36 7.76 11.58
N ALA A 160 -3.56 8.60 12.58
CA ALA A 160 -4.38 8.26 13.75
C ALA A 160 -5.82 7.94 13.33
N GLU A 161 -6.43 8.77 12.49
CA GLU A 161 -7.76 8.51 11.91
C GLU A 161 -7.82 7.17 11.16
N LEU A 162 -6.78 6.85 10.38
CA LEU A 162 -6.68 5.60 9.65
C LEU A 162 -6.59 4.38 10.58
N VAL A 163 -5.80 4.49 11.65
CA VAL A 163 -5.68 3.44 12.66
C VAL A 163 -6.98 3.26 13.44
N VAL A 164 -7.70 4.34 13.75
CA VAL A 164 -9.05 4.28 14.32
C VAL A 164 -10.04 3.62 13.34
N GLY A 165 -9.93 3.92 12.05
CA GLY A 165 -10.71 3.26 11.00
C GLY A 165 -10.50 1.75 10.97
N LEU A 166 -9.24 1.29 11.05
CA LEU A 166 -8.89 -0.12 11.16
C LEU A 166 -9.47 -0.78 12.41
N ALA A 167 -9.30 -0.13 13.57
CA ALA A 167 -9.85 -0.61 14.83
C ALA A 167 -11.37 -0.76 14.78
N CYS A 168 -12.08 0.20 14.18
CA CYS A 168 -13.53 0.14 13.98
C CYS A 168 -13.93 -0.98 13.01
N ALA A 169 -13.23 -1.11 11.87
CA ALA A 169 -13.53 -2.10 10.85
C ALA A 169 -13.36 -3.54 11.38
N PHE A 170 -12.31 -3.79 12.15
CA PHE A 170 -12.05 -5.08 12.78
C PHE A 170 -12.74 -5.27 14.13
N ARG A 171 -13.39 -4.23 14.65
CA ARG A 171 -14.10 -4.23 15.95
C ARG A 171 -13.17 -4.63 17.10
N TRP A 172 -12.00 -4.02 17.15
CA TRP A 172 -11.04 -4.29 18.22
C TRP A 172 -11.63 -3.98 19.58
N ASP A 173 -11.53 -4.94 20.49
CA ASP A 173 -11.74 -4.70 21.91
C ASP A 173 -10.52 -4.03 22.55
N ILE A 174 -10.60 -3.73 23.83
CA ILE A 174 -9.54 -2.97 24.50
C ILE A 174 -8.20 -3.72 24.59
N ASP A 175 -8.25 -5.04 24.79
CA ASP A 175 -7.04 -5.85 24.86
C ASP A 175 -6.34 -5.84 23.49
N GLN A 176 -7.12 -5.87 22.42
CA GLN A 176 -6.62 -5.76 21.05
C GLN A 176 -6.08 -4.36 20.72
N LEU A 177 -6.72 -3.29 21.21
CA LEU A 177 -6.20 -1.92 21.07
C LEU A 177 -4.84 -1.79 21.76
N GLU A 178 -4.71 -2.32 22.98
CA GLU A 178 -3.47 -2.32 23.73
C GLU A 178 -2.37 -3.13 23.02
N GLU A 179 -2.66 -4.37 22.64
CA GLU A 179 -1.71 -5.24 21.92
C GLU A 179 -1.21 -4.58 20.63
N PHE A 180 -2.11 -3.93 19.88
CA PHE A 180 -1.74 -3.17 18.69
C PHE A 180 -0.80 -2.01 19.02
N LEU A 181 -1.13 -1.15 20.00
CA LEU A 181 -0.30 -0.01 20.36
C LEU A 181 1.08 -0.42 20.86
N LEU A 182 1.16 -1.48 21.68
CA LEU A 182 2.43 -2.02 22.16
C LEU A 182 3.28 -2.58 21.02
N SER A 183 2.64 -3.28 20.07
CA SER A 183 3.31 -3.79 18.86
C SER A 183 3.79 -2.65 17.97
N LEU A 184 3.00 -1.59 17.83
CA LEU A 184 3.35 -0.41 17.02
C LEU A 184 4.51 0.34 17.67
N CYS A 185 4.45 0.59 18.97
CA CYS A 185 5.54 1.21 19.73
C CYS A 185 6.85 0.42 19.58
N ALA A 186 6.79 -0.91 19.70
CA ALA A 186 7.95 -1.76 19.50
C ALA A 186 8.52 -1.72 18.08
N PHE A 187 7.70 -1.43 17.08
CA PHE A 187 8.13 -1.33 15.69
C PHE A 187 8.76 0.04 15.38
N ILE A 188 8.15 1.14 15.83
CA ILE A 188 8.56 2.50 15.46
C ILE A 188 9.61 3.10 16.40
N CYS A 189 9.71 2.64 17.65
CA CYS A 189 10.67 3.16 18.63
C CYS A 189 11.89 2.24 18.75
N SER A 190 13.04 2.71 18.28
CA SER A 190 14.31 1.96 18.39
C SER A 190 15.03 2.16 19.74
N ASP A 191 14.76 3.26 20.46
CA ASP A 191 15.32 3.54 21.78
C ASP A 191 14.57 2.75 22.86
N SER A 192 15.27 1.82 23.52
CA SER A 192 14.68 0.93 24.53
C SER A 192 14.16 1.63 25.80
N VAL A 193 14.69 2.81 26.15
CA VAL A 193 14.26 3.60 27.31
C VAL A 193 12.99 4.37 26.97
N LEU A 194 12.96 5.01 25.80
CA LEU A 194 11.78 5.70 25.28
C LEU A 194 10.64 4.70 25.05
N GLN A 195 10.91 3.57 24.40
CA GLN A 195 9.94 2.51 24.15
C GLN A 195 9.30 2.02 25.45
N ARG A 196 10.09 1.73 26.51
CA ARG A 196 9.54 1.34 27.81
C ARG A 196 8.64 2.42 28.41
N SER A 197 9.03 3.68 28.30
CA SER A 197 8.27 4.81 28.84
C SER A 197 6.93 4.95 28.10
N LEU A 198 6.94 4.83 26.77
CA LEU A 198 5.74 4.88 25.94
C LEU A 198 4.81 3.68 26.18
N CYS A 199 5.35 2.47 26.33
CA CYS A 199 4.54 1.30 26.67
C CYS A 199 3.82 1.45 28.02
N LEU A 200 4.49 2.05 29.03
CA LEU A 200 3.86 2.34 30.32
C LEU A 200 2.72 3.36 30.17
N ILE A 201 2.94 4.43 29.41
CA ILE A 201 1.91 5.44 29.13
C ILE A 201 0.71 4.80 28.42
N VAL A 202 0.95 3.97 27.40
CA VAL A 202 -0.12 3.25 26.68
C VAL A 202 -0.96 2.40 27.65
N HIS A 203 -0.30 1.63 28.52
CA HIS A 203 -0.97 0.77 29.48
C HIS A 203 -1.81 1.58 30.48
N GLU A 204 -1.21 2.61 31.10
CA GLU A 204 -1.88 3.43 32.12
C GLU A 204 -3.08 4.21 31.54
N GLU A 205 -2.92 4.82 30.36
CA GLU A 205 -3.96 5.61 29.72
C GLU A 205 -5.12 4.75 29.21
N LEU A 206 -4.86 3.57 28.64
CA LEU A 206 -5.92 2.65 28.24
C LEU A 206 -6.65 2.07 29.46
N GLU A 207 -5.94 1.68 30.52
CA GLU A 207 -6.57 1.18 31.74
C GLU A 207 -7.45 2.26 32.38
N TYR A 208 -6.99 3.51 32.41
CA TYR A 208 -7.79 4.64 32.87
C TYR A 208 -9.02 4.88 31.99
N ALA A 209 -8.86 4.92 30.66
CA ALA A 209 -9.96 5.10 29.71
C ALA A 209 -11.01 3.98 29.83
N TYR A 210 -10.57 2.74 30.07
CA TYR A 210 -11.44 1.60 30.30
C TYR A 210 -12.33 1.78 31.53
N LYS A 211 -11.70 2.05 32.68
CA LYS A 211 -12.41 2.28 33.95
C LYS A 211 -13.38 3.44 33.81
N ALA A 212 -12.97 4.47 33.08
CA ALA A 212 -13.77 5.64 32.81
C ALA A 212 -14.99 5.32 31.92
N ALA A 213 -14.83 4.49 30.89
CA ALA A 213 -15.90 4.05 29.98
C ALA A 213 -16.90 3.10 30.66
N ILE A 214 -16.45 2.26 31.60
CA ILE A 214 -17.35 1.46 32.44
C ILE A 214 -18.24 2.37 33.30
N ALA A 215 -17.66 3.43 33.88
CA ALA A 215 -18.38 4.37 34.73
C ALA A 215 -19.32 5.28 33.92
N ASP A 216 -18.91 5.64 32.71
CA ASP A 216 -19.66 6.50 31.79
C ASP A 216 -19.39 6.07 30.34
N PRO A 217 -20.29 5.28 29.73
CA PRO A 217 -20.14 4.81 28.36
C PRO A 217 -20.07 5.91 27.29
N SER A 218 -20.39 7.17 27.65
CA SER A 218 -20.21 8.31 26.75
C SER A 218 -18.74 8.72 26.59
N LYS A 219 -17.84 8.28 27.47
CA LYS A 219 -16.39 8.44 27.32
C LYS A 219 -15.87 7.51 26.23
N LYS A 220 -15.25 8.11 25.22
CA LYS A 220 -14.79 7.39 24.02
C LYS A 220 -13.38 6.85 24.25
N ILE A 221 -13.26 5.55 24.52
CA ILE A 221 -11.98 4.81 24.49
C ILE A 221 -11.22 5.08 23.18
N LEU A 222 -11.95 5.19 22.06
CA LEU A 222 -11.37 5.51 20.75
C LEU A 222 -10.65 6.86 20.71
N TYR A 223 -11.08 7.86 21.49
CA TYR A 223 -10.39 9.16 21.55
C TYR A 223 -9.04 9.03 22.27
N THR A 224 -9.00 8.30 23.39
CA THR A 224 -7.72 8.00 24.06
C THR A 224 -6.81 7.19 23.16
N PHE A 225 -7.35 6.20 22.45
CA PHE A 225 -6.59 5.40 21.49
C PHE A 225 -6.01 6.25 20.35
N GLU A 226 -6.82 7.12 19.73
CA GLU A 226 -6.40 8.06 18.69
C GLU A 226 -5.25 8.96 19.17
N MET A 227 -5.39 9.56 20.36
CA MET A 227 -4.36 10.38 20.98
C MET A 227 -3.06 9.59 21.21
N LEU A 228 -3.15 8.34 21.70
CA LEU A 228 -1.98 7.49 21.90
C LEU A 228 -1.28 7.14 20.58
N VAL A 229 -2.04 6.86 19.51
CA VAL A 229 -1.48 6.65 18.17
C VAL A 229 -0.73 7.89 17.71
N GLN A 230 -1.31 9.08 17.87
CA GLN A 230 -0.68 10.34 17.52
C GLN A 230 0.64 10.56 18.27
N ILE A 231 0.65 10.37 19.60
CA ILE A 231 1.87 10.48 20.42
C ILE A 231 2.95 9.53 19.92
N LEU A 232 2.59 8.26 19.67
CA LEU A 232 3.53 7.25 19.18
C LEU A 232 4.15 7.67 17.84
N ILE A 233 3.35 8.17 16.91
CA ILE A 233 3.82 8.62 15.59
C ILE A 233 4.72 9.83 15.73
N GLU A 234 4.32 10.85 16.49
CA GLU A 234 5.10 12.07 16.68
C GLU A 234 6.47 11.80 17.29
N GLU A 235 6.54 10.95 18.33
CA GLU A 235 7.81 10.55 18.94
C GLU A 235 8.71 9.75 17.99
N SER A 236 8.14 8.98 17.06
CA SER A 236 8.94 8.24 16.06
C SER A 236 9.56 9.11 14.97
N THR A 237 9.05 10.33 14.78
CA THR A 237 9.51 11.26 13.74
C THR A 237 10.50 12.33 14.21
N LYS A 238 10.80 12.37 15.52
CA LYS A 238 11.77 13.28 16.13
C LYS A 238 13.20 12.76 16.03
#